data_AF-A0A4P7W0P8-F1
#
_entry.id   AF-A0A4P7W0P8-F1
#
_cell.length_a   1.000
_cell.length_b   1.000
_cell.length_c   1.000
_cell.angle_alpha   90.00
_cell.angle_beta   90.00
_cell.angle_gamma   90.00
#
_symmetry.space_group_name_H-M   'P 1'
#
loop_
_entity.id
_entity.type
_entity.pdbx_description
1 polymer ?
#
loop_
_entity_poly.entity_id
_entity_poly.type
_entity_poly.pdbx_seq_one_letter_code
_entity_poly.pdbx_strand_id
1 'polypeptide(L)'
;MKLNLKLFEQQVDPTILQRGLKYYRADRVDEIERSDDGKEIDFIVVGNEPYKVHISTDGDEVVDYSCDCPYDMGPVCKHVVAALFELQHDSFTEYEDITPSDSRKDIKSKSASVPKRKNITTKDIDRILDSLSPEELKSFIRNEISDRAVKMRLVSMYGEKVMPPSTETYRSQIRSIISEAGGRYGYVEYHSARMVGNSIQEILDHTQENISNGQWEAAFAKIKAVIEEAETIVSCGDDSNGYLGAVVARAFSILNNIAAGCIPEPLRTELFDYVMKNYETGFLSGWGWNINFIKAALELASDDKGLDRIEKSIPIGKYEPSSLRERDGMEIMARLLEKRYSKDAADKFIYENRANPDFRERLLQSAIDSKDYDTALRLADEGIASDDSWTALTHAWEDYKLKIYILLNDAPNIASLAQKIFLDDSNIRTDKDEIYRLIKENIPAEDWSECVANLISRIKTANRYSTFDNLKFIYIKESMWDEYFHLLTLHPDLPHLEEAEPYFKTLHHDEFISLYVESIRLFTDRNMGRSSYQQVTRYLRHLKKLGERRTADDLATELKNKYPRRRALIEELRNL
;
A
#
# COMPACT_ATOMS: atom_id res chain seq x y z
N MET A 1 -4.36 -31.24 2.40
CA MET A 1 -5.62 -32.01 2.59
C MET A 1 -6.47 -31.75 1.37
N LYS A 2 -7.05 -32.79 0.73
CA LYS A 2 -7.91 -32.60 -0.46
C LYS A 2 -9.32 -32.20 -0.04
N LEU A 3 -9.80 -31.04 -0.51
CA LEU A 3 -11.15 -30.54 -0.25
C LEU A 3 -11.97 -30.58 -1.54
N ASN A 4 -13.26 -30.86 -1.42
CA ASN A 4 -14.21 -30.76 -2.52
C ASN A 4 -15.22 -29.67 -2.20
N LEU A 5 -15.42 -28.72 -3.11
CA LEU A 5 -16.23 -27.52 -2.89
C LEU A 5 -17.71 -27.84 -2.58
N LYS A 6 -18.22 -28.99 -3.02
CA LYS A 6 -19.59 -29.44 -2.71
C LYS A 6 -19.70 -30.23 -1.42
N LEU A 7 -18.59 -30.74 -0.88
CA LEU A 7 -18.57 -31.68 0.25
C LEU A 7 -17.68 -31.22 1.41
N PHE A 8 -17.04 -30.06 1.34
CA PHE A 8 -16.08 -29.61 2.36
C PHE A 8 -16.71 -29.51 3.75
N GLU A 9 -18.01 -29.24 3.84
CA GLU A 9 -18.78 -29.26 5.08
C GLU A 9 -18.71 -30.60 5.84
N GLN A 10 -18.49 -31.70 5.12
CA GLN A 10 -18.32 -33.04 5.70
C GLN A 10 -16.85 -33.39 5.94
N GLN A 11 -15.91 -32.59 5.42
CA GLN A 11 -14.48 -32.83 5.46
C GLN A 11 -13.76 -31.97 6.51
N VAL A 12 -14.33 -30.82 6.87
CA VAL A 12 -13.76 -29.86 7.84
C VAL A 12 -14.25 -30.14 9.26
N ASP A 13 -13.40 -29.86 10.26
CA ASP A 13 -13.78 -29.97 11.68
C ASP A 13 -15.07 -29.17 11.97
N PRO A 14 -16.08 -29.76 12.63
CA PRO A 14 -17.38 -29.11 12.86
C PRO A 14 -17.29 -27.76 13.58
N THR A 15 -16.30 -27.59 14.48
CA THR A 15 -16.10 -26.35 15.23
C THR A 15 -15.56 -25.24 14.34
N ILE A 16 -14.64 -25.57 13.43
CA ILE A 16 -14.08 -24.63 12.45
C ILE A 16 -15.11 -24.32 11.37
N LEU A 17 -15.88 -25.32 10.94
CA LEU A 17 -16.98 -25.15 9.99
C LEU A 17 -18.03 -24.14 10.51
N GLN A 18 -18.49 -24.32 11.76
CA GLN A 18 -19.47 -23.42 12.37
C GLN A 18 -18.94 -21.99 12.50
N ARG A 19 -17.63 -21.83 12.77
CA ARG A 19 -16.98 -20.52 12.85
C ARG A 19 -16.87 -19.85 11.48
N GLY A 20 -16.49 -20.58 10.43
CA GLY A 20 -16.43 -20.05 9.07
C GLY A 20 -17.81 -19.67 8.54
N LEU A 21 -18.83 -20.50 8.78
CA LEU A 21 -20.22 -20.22 8.42
C LEU A 21 -20.74 -18.94 9.09
N LYS A 22 -20.31 -18.64 10.33
CA LYS A 22 -20.67 -17.40 11.01
C LYS A 22 -20.08 -16.16 10.32
N TYR A 23 -18.88 -16.27 9.75
CA TYR A 23 -18.21 -15.18 9.06
C TYR A 23 -18.85 -14.91 7.71
N TYR A 24 -19.09 -15.98 6.94
CA TYR A 24 -19.85 -15.90 5.69
C TYR A 24 -21.23 -15.28 5.88
N ARG A 25 -22.05 -15.79 6.83
CA ARG A 25 -23.39 -15.23 7.12
C ARG A 25 -23.41 -13.81 7.66
N ALA A 26 -22.27 -13.31 8.12
CA ALA A 26 -22.12 -11.95 8.60
C ALA A 26 -21.58 -11.00 7.53
N ASP A 27 -21.55 -11.45 6.26
CA ASP A 27 -21.13 -10.67 5.09
C ASP A 27 -19.70 -10.13 5.24
N ARG A 28 -18.79 -11.02 5.68
CA ARG A 28 -17.39 -10.69 6.00
C ARG A 28 -16.39 -11.24 4.99
N VAL A 29 -16.84 -11.62 3.81
CA VAL A 29 -16.02 -12.23 2.76
C VAL A 29 -16.20 -11.37 1.52
N ASP A 30 -15.12 -10.74 1.07
CA ASP A 30 -15.09 -9.97 -0.17
C ASP A 30 -14.19 -10.70 -1.18
N GLU A 31 -14.72 -11.05 -2.35
CA GLU A 31 -13.88 -11.48 -3.49
C GLU A 31 -13.18 -10.25 -4.07
N ILE A 32 -11.86 -10.34 -4.24
CA ILE A 32 -11.02 -9.22 -4.71
C ILE A 32 -10.69 -9.39 -6.18
N GLU A 33 -10.26 -10.60 -6.54
CA GLU A 33 -9.70 -10.90 -7.85
C GLU A 33 -9.97 -12.36 -8.21
N ARG A 34 -10.39 -12.57 -9.45
CA ARG A 34 -10.59 -13.88 -10.05
C ARG A 34 -9.82 -13.89 -11.36
N SER A 35 -8.94 -14.88 -11.50
CA SER A 35 -8.19 -15.13 -12.74
C SER A 35 -9.12 -15.32 -13.95
N ASP A 36 -8.62 -15.00 -15.15
CA ASP A 36 -9.38 -15.12 -16.40
C ASP A 36 -9.88 -16.54 -16.70
N ASP A 37 -9.21 -17.57 -16.18
CA ASP A 37 -9.61 -18.97 -16.30
C ASP A 37 -10.52 -19.45 -15.15
N GLY A 38 -10.78 -18.57 -14.18
CA GLY A 38 -11.65 -18.81 -13.02
C GLY A 38 -11.07 -19.77 -11.98
N LYS A 39 -9.81 -20.21 -12.13
CA LYS A 39 -9.23 -21.26 -11.27
C LYS A 39 -8.62 -20.71 -10.01
N GLU A 40 -7.99 -19.55 -10.07
CA GLU A 40 -7.39 -18.86 -8.94
C GLU A 40 -8.25 -17.68 -8.50
N ILE A 41 -8.58 -17.64 -7.21
CA ILE A 41 -9.53 -16.69 -6.63
C ILE A 41 -8.99 -16.19 -5.28
N ASP A 42 -8.91 -14.87 -5.15
CA ASP A 42 -8.45 -14.17 -3.96
C ASP A 42 -9.60 -13.48 -3.21
N PHE A 43 -9.63 -13.68 -1.90
CA PHE A 43 -10.61 -13.10 -0.99
C PHE A 43 -9.95 -12.29 0.13
N ILE A 44 -10.66 -11.28 0.63
CA ILE A 44 -10.44 -10.72 1.96
C ILE A 44 -11.54 -11.25 2.88
N VAL A 45 -11.13 -11.87 3.99
CA VAL A 45 -12.06 -12.29 5.04
C VAL A 45 -11.82 -11.46 6.30
N VAL A 46 -12.83 -10.69 6.71
CA VAL A 46 -12.73 -9.75 7.81
C VAL A 46 -12.96 -10.43 9.16
N GLY A 47 -11.90 -10.55 9.96
CA GLY A 47 -11.92 -11.08 11.33
C GLY A 47 -11.68 -10.01 12.38
N ASN A 48 -10.65 -10.21 13.21
CA ASN A 48 -10.12 -9.13 14.05
C ASN A 48 -9.30 -8.14 13.21
N GLU A 49 -8.73 -8.62 12.11
CA GLU A 49 -8.01 -7.91 11.07
C GLU A 49 -8.43 -8.51 9.71
N PRO A 50 -8.21 -7.84 8.57
CA PRO A 50 -8.47 -8.43 7.26
C PRO A 50 -7.42 -9.52 6.96
N TYR A 51 -7.89 -10.70 6.55
CA TYR A 51 -7.02 -11.82 6.17
C TYR A 51 -7.17 -12.12 4.69
N LYS A 52 -6.07 -12.18 3.96
CA LYS A 52 -6.05 -12.62 2.56
C LYS A 52 -6.19 -14.13 2.51
N VAL A 53 -7.11 -14.60 1.66
CA VAL A 53 -7.37 -16.01 1.42
C VAL A 53 -7.26 -16.26 -0.07
N HIS A 54 -6.36 -17.16 -0.46
CA HIS A 54 -6.21 -17.61 -1.84
C HIS A 54 -6.78 -19.02 -1.97
N ILE A 55 -7.57 -19.27 -3.01
CA ILE A 55 -8.13 -20.59 -3.32
C ILE A 55 -7.91 -20.89 -4.80
N SER A 56 -7.34 -22.07 -5.07
CA SER A 56 -7.18 -22.63 -6.41
C SER A 56 -8.11 -23.82 -6.60
N THR A 57 -8.90 -23.81 -7.68
CA THR A 57 -9.91 -24.82 -8.00
C THR A 57 -9.69 -25.44 -9.37
N ASP A 58 -10.03 -26.73 -9.49
CA ASP A 58 -10.18 -27.44 -10.76
C ASP A 58 -11.55 -28.13 -10.77
N GLY A 59 -12.56 -27.40 -11.25
CA GLY A 59 -13.96 -27.79 -11.12
C GLY A 59 -14.42 -27.79 -9.66
N ASP A 60 -14.94 -28.92 -9.17
CA ASP A 60 -15.39 -29.06 -7.77
C ASP A 60 -14.25 -29.43 -6.80
N GLU A 61 -13.02 -29.67 -7.28
CA GLU A 61 -11.87 -30.01 -6.43
C GLU A 61 -11.07 -28.74 -6.09
N VAL A 62 -10.80 -28.52 -4.81
CA VAL A 62 -9.90 -27.46 -4.35
C VAL A 62 -8.48 -28.00 -4.38
N VAL A 63 -7.68 -27.50 -5.33
CA VAL A 63 -6.32 -27.96 -5.62
C VAL A 63 -5.33 -27.40 -4.62
N ASP A 64 -5.49 -26.12 -4.26
CA ASP A 64 -4.67 -25.44 -3.26
C ASP A 64 -5.46 -24.37 -2.52
N TYR A 65 -5.04 -24.03 -1.31
CA TYR A 65 -5.58 -22.90 -0.56
C TYR A 65 -4.55 -22.36 0.44
N SER A 66 -4.55 -21.06 0.63
CA SER A 66 -3.73 -20.41 1.66
C SER A 66 -4.48 -19.28 2.34
N CYS A 67 -4.09 -18.97 3.57
CA CYS A 67 -4.59 -17.82 4.31
C CYS A 67 -3.47 -17.26 5.18
N ASP A 68 -3.32 -15.94 5.20
CA ASP A 68 -2.31 -15.22 5.99
C ASP A 68 -2.64 -15.14 7.50
N CYS A 69 -3.75 -15.74 7.94
CA CYS A 69 -4.13 -15.69 9.35
C CYS A 69 -3.20 -16.54 10.23
N PRO A 70 -2.94 -16.13 11.49
CA PRO A 70 -1.99 -16.79 12.40
C PRO A 70 -2.53 -18.12 12.99
N TYR A 71 -3.54 -18.72 12.36
CA TYR A 71 -4.16 -19.95 12.84
C TYR A 71 -3.33 -21.17 12.43
N ASP A 72 -2.84 -21.92 13.42
CA ASP A 72 -1.96 -23.09 13.25
C ASP A 72 -2.53 -24.40 13.82
N MET A 73 -3.76 -24.35 14.36
CA MET A 73 -4.39 -25.47 15.10
C MET A 73 -5.09 -26.51 14.20
N GLY A 74 -4.97 -26.42 12.87
CA GLY A 74 -5.62 -27.34 11.94
C GLY A 74 -5.27 -27.07 10.47
N PRO A 75 -5.67 -27.99 9.57
CA PRO A 75 -5.31 -27.90 8.15
C PRO A 75 -6.05 -26.78 7.41
N VAL A 76 -7.19 -26.31 7.92
CA VAL A 76 -8.03 -25.27 7.31
C VAL A 76 -8.45 -24.30 8.40
N CYS A 77 -8.30 -22.99 8.17
CA CYS A 77 -8.76 -21.98 9.10
C CYS A 77 -10.22 -21.58 8.82
N LYS A 78 -10.86 -20.89 9.78
CA LYS A 78 -12.24 -20.40 9.62
C LYS A 78 -12.41 -19.42 8.45
N HIS A 79 -11.36 -18.73 8.02
CA HIS A 79 -11.41 -17.78 6.89
C HIS A 79 -11.46 -18.51 5.55
N VAL A 80 -10.61 -19.54 5.37
CA VAL A 80 -10.69 -20.43 4.20
C VAL A 80 -12.07 -21.07 4.11
N VAL A 81 -12.64 -21.52 5.24
CA VAL A 81 -14.02 -22.04 5.26
C VAL A 81 -15.05 -20.99 4.83
N ALA A 82 -14.90 -19.73 5.26
CA ALA A 82 -15.82 -18.67 4.88
C ALA A 82 -15.76 -18.38 3.37
N ALA A 83 -14.55 -18.32 2.81
CA ALA A 83 -14.33 -18.20 1.36
C ALA A 83 -14.85 -19.41 0.57
N LEU A 84 -14.75 -20.63 1.11
CA LEU A 84 -15.35 -21.82 0.50
C LEU A 84 -16.89 -21.77 0.48
N PHE A 85 -17.53 -21.16 1.49
CA PHE A 85 -18.98 -20.92 1.46
C PHE A 85 -19.38 -19.89 0.39
N GLU A 86 -18.55 -18.84 0.21
CA GLU A 86 -18.73 -17.86 -0.88
C GLU A 86 -18.64 -18.54 -2.25
N LEU A 87 -17.58 -19.32 -2.47
CA LEU A 87 -17.38 -20.08 -3.70
C LEU A 87 -18.46 -21.14 -3.95
N GLN A 88 -18.94 -21.81 -2.91
CA GLN A 88 -20.03 -22.77 -3.03
C GLN A 88 -21.32 -22.06 -3.46
N HIS A 89 -21.57 -20.83 -2.98
CA HIS A 89 -22.71 -20.02 -3.37
C HIS A 89 -22.62 -19.60 -4.86
N ASP A 90 -21.43 -19.21 -5.33
CA ASP A 90 -21.16 -18.87 -6.73
C ASP A 90 -21.19 -20.07 -7.70
N SER A 91 -20.75 -21.25 -7.24
CA SER A 91 -20.76 -22.48 -8.04
C SER A 91 -22.16 -23.03 -8.30
N PHE A 92 -23.16 -22.60 -7.51
CA PHE A 92 -24.58 -22.89 -7.77
C PHE A 92 -25.23 -21.88 -8.74
N THR A 93 -24.56 -20.78 -9.11
CA THR A 93 -25.04 -19.82 -10.11
C THR A 93 -24.49 -20.04 -11.52
N GLU A 94 -23.48 -20.90 -11.71
CA GLU A 94 -22.74 -20.99 -12.98
C GLU A 94 -22.98 -22.24 -13.88
N TYR A 95 -23.88 -23.17 -13.53
CA TYR A 95 -24.17 -24.35 -14.39
C TYR A 95 -25.66 -24.49 -14.76
N GLU A 96 -26.14 -23.69 -15.71
CA GLU A 96 -27.22 -24.07 -16.63
C GLU A 96 -27.30 -23.06 -17.80
N ASP A 97 -26.40 -23.16 -18.79
CA ASP A 97 -26.70 -22.74 -20.16
C ASP A 97 -25.63 -23.21 -21.18
N ILE A 98 -25.69 -24.50 -21.55
CA ILE A 98 -25.32 -24.94 -22.91
C ILE A 98 -26.30 -26.02 -23.35
N THR A 99 -27.18 -25.69 -24.30
CA THR A 99 -27.64 -26.67 -25.30
C THR A 99 -27.31 -26.11 -26.68
N PRO A 100 -26.87 -26.96 -27.62
CA PRO A 100 -27.83 -27.32 -28.65
C PRO A 100 -27.75 -28.76 -29.20
N SER A 101 -28.94 -29.20 -29.62
CA SER A 101 -29.28 -30.14 -30.71
C SER A 101 -29.38 -31.66 -30.44
N ASP A 102 -30.63 -32.12 -30.59
CA ASP A 102 -31.13 -33.37 -31.18
C ASP A 102 -30.37 -34.69 -30.96
N SER A 103 -30.96 -35.60 -30.16
CA SER A 103 -31.91 -36.62 -30.67
C SER A 103 -32.08 -37.84 -29.74
N ARG A 104 -33.36 -38.21 -29.53
CA ARG A 104 -33.93 -39.55 -29.19
C ARG A 104 -33.81 -40.11 -27.75
N LYS A 105 -35.00 -40.22 -27.11
CA LYS A 105 -35.63 -41.39 -26.41
C LYS A 105 -34.77 -42.13 -25.36
N ASP A 106 -35.21 -42.44 -24.14
CA ASP A 106 -36.54 -42.82 -23.65
C ASP A 106 -36.51 -42.99 -22.10
N ILE A 107 -37.69 -42.90 -21.46
CA ILE A 107 -38.08 -43.51 -20.15
C ILE A 107 -37.83 -42.76 -18.81
N LYS A 108 -38.86 -41.98 -18.44
CA LYS A 108 -39.63 -41.89 -17.16
C LYS A 108 -38.95 -42.23 -15.81
N SER A 109 -38.98 -41.27 -14.89
CA SER A 109 -39.75 -41.40 -13.64
C SER A 109 -40.20 -40.03 -13.12
N LYS A 110 -41.42 -39.98 -12.57
CA LYS A 110 -42.12 -38.76 -12.11
C LYS A 110 -41.82 -38.51 -10.64
N SER A 111 -41.24 -37.35 -10.31
CA SER A 111 -41.47 -36.67 -9.03
C SER A 111 -41.71 -35.19 -9.31
N ALA A 112 -42.85 -34.68 -8.85
CA ALA A 112 -43.32 -33.33 -9.14
C ALA A 112 -42.32 -32.27 -8.66
N SER A 113 -41.81 -31.47 -9.61
CA SER A 113 -40.99 -30.30 -9.35
C SER A 113 -41.86 -29.16 -8.83
N VAL A 114 -41.57 -28.68 -7.62
CA VAL A 114 -41.93 -27.32 -7.20
C VAL A 114 -41.23 -26.35 -8.19
N PRO A 115 -41.91 -25.32 -8.74
CA PRO A 115 -41.29 -24.44 -9.73
C PRO A 115 -40.15 -23.66 -9.06
N LYS A 116 -38.90 -23.92 -9.48
CA LYS A 116 -37.75 -23.10 -9.12
C LYS A 116 -37.98 -21.70 -9.70
N ARG A 117 -38.02 -20.67 -8.86
CA ARG A 117 -38.09 -19.27 -9.28
C ARG A 117 -36.79 -18.95 -10.04
N LYS A 118 -36.90 -18.49 -11.29
CA LYS A 118 -35.76 -17.93 -12.03
C LYS A 118 -35.22 -16.73 -11.25
N ASN A 119 -33.92 -16.73 -10.95
CA ASN A 119 -33.25 -15.53 -10.47
C ASN A 119 -32.99 -14.62 -11.67
N ILE A 120 -33.29 -13.33 -11.52
CA ILE A 120 -33.10 -12.30 -12.55
C ILE A 120 -31.61 -11.95 -12.56
N THR A 121 -30.92 -12.15 -13.68
CA THR A 121 -29.50 -11.76 -13.84
C THR A 121 -29.37 -10.25 -14.14
N THR A 122 -28.20 -9.65 -13.99
CA THR A 122 -27.98 -8.21 -14.32
C THR A 122 -28.33 -7.89 -15.77
N LYS A 123 -28.05 -8.81 -16.70
CA LYS A 123 -28.46 -8.69 -18.12
C LYS A 123 -29.98 -8.80 -18.31
N ASP A 124 -30.67 -9.57 -17.46
CA ASP A 124 -32.12 -9.61 -17.46
C ASP A 124 -32.72 -8.35 -16.83
N ILE A 125 -32.06 -7.75 -15.82
CA ILE A 125 -32.42 -6.42 -15.30
C ILE A 125 -32.30 -5.39 -16.43
N ASP A 126 -31.19 -5.37 -17.16
CA ASP A 126 -31.01 -4.45 -18.29
C ASP A 126 -32.09 -4.64 -19.36
N ARG A 127 -32.39 -5.90 -19.74
CA ARG A 127 -33.49 -6.20 -20.68
C ARG A 127 -34.86 -5.78 -20.16
N ILE A 128 -35.12 -5.95 -18.86
CA ILE A 128 -36.35 -5.47 -18.23
C ILE A 128 -36.40 -3.95 -18.39
N LEU A 129 -35.34 -3.23 -17.97
CA LEU A 129 -35.26 -1.77 -18.07
C LEU A 129 -35.44 -1.27 -19.51
N ASP A 130 -34.82 -1.92 -20.49
CA ASP A 130 -34.94 -1.59 -21.92
C ASP A 130 -36.34 -1.85 -22.49
N SER A 131 -37.04 -2.86 -21.94
CA SER A 131 -38.40 -3.21 -22.37
C SER A 131 -39.48 -2.32 -21.78
N LEU A 132 -39.20 -1.63 -20.67
CA LEU A 132 -40.16 -0.76 -20.01
C LEU A 132 -40.36 0.52 -20.81
N SER A 133 -41.62 0.91 -20.99
CA SER A 133 -41.92 2.24 -21.49
C SER A 133 -41.50 3.32 -20.47
N PRO A 134 -41.26 4.57 -20.90
CA PRO A 134 -40.92 5.66 -19.99
C PRO A 134 -41.93 5.87 -18.85
N GLU A 135 -43.21 5.56 -19.06
CA GLU A 135 -44.23 5.69 -18.00
C GLU A 135 -44.22 4.51 -17.02
N GLU A 136 -43.93 3.29 -17.48
CA GLU A 136 -43.77 2.13 -16.58
C GLU A 136 -42.54 2.28 -15.70
N LEU A 137 -41.42 2.76 -16.26
CA LEU A 137 -40.20 3.04 -15.50
C LEU A 137 -40.43 4.16 -14.46
N LYS A 138 -41.08 5.26 -14.85
CA LYS A 138 -41.47 6.32 -13.89
C LYS A 138 -42.39 5.78 -12.80
N SER A 139 -43.33 4.90 -13.14
CA SER A 139 -44.23 4.31 -12.15
C SER A 139 -43.50 3.39 -11.17
N PHE A 140 -42.55 2.58 -11.65
CA PHE A 140 -41.71 1.75 -10.80
C PHE A 140 -40.90 2.62 -9.83
N ILE A 141 -40.17 3.62 -10.36
CA ILE A 141 -39.40 4.55 -9.54
C ILE A 141 -40.31 5.22 -8.51
N ARG A 142 -41.52 5.67 -8.90
CA ARG A 142 -42.51 6.29 -7.99
C ARG A 142 -42.89 5.43 -6.79
N ASN A 143 -42.90 4.11 -6.93
CA ASN A 143 -43.16 3.20 -5.83
C ASN A 143 -41.93 3.07 -4.92
N GLU A 144 -40.74 2.97 -5.52
CA GLU A 144 -39.47 2.84 -4.80
C GLU A 144 -39.07 4.12 -4.04
N ILE A 145 -39.46 5.31 -4.49
CA ILE A 145 -39.23 6.58 -3.74
C ILE A 145 -39.93 6.64 -2.37
N SER A 146 -40.76 5.66 -2.04
CA SER A 146 -41.27 5.47 -0.69
C SER A 146 -40.14 5.13 0.29
N ASP A 147 -39.06 4.50 -0.19
CA ASP A 147 -37.81 4.33 0.53
C ASP A 147 -37.03 5.65 0.59
N ARG A 148 -36.66 6.06 1.81
CA ARG A 148 -35.95 7.32 2.06
C ARG A 148 -34.59 7.39 1.37
N ALA A 149 -33.83 6.28 1.32
CA ALA A 149 -32.50 6.24 0.72
C ALA A 149 -32.59 6.37 -0.81
N VAL A 150 -33.54 5.66 -1.44
CA VAL A 150 -33.80 5.78 -2.89
C VAL A 150 -34.26 7.20 -3.24
N LYS A 151 -35.15 7.77 -2.43
CA LYS A 151 -35.58 9.17 -2.57
C LYS A 151 -34.42 10.15 -2.50
N MET A 152 -33.55 9.98 -1.52
CA MET A 152 -32.41 10.88 -1.35
C MET A 152 -31.43 10.77 -2.51
N ARG A 153 -31.13 9.55 -2.99
CA ARG A 153 -30.29 9.34 -4.19
C ARG A 153 -30.86 10.01 -5.44
N LEU A 154 -32.17 9.83 -5.69
CA LEU A 154 -32.83 10.46 -6.86
C LEU A 154 -32.77 11.99 -6.79
N VAL A 155 -33.02 12.57 -5.61
CA VAL A 155 -32.94 14.02 -5.40
C VAL A 155 -31.49 14.53 -5.49
N SER A 156 -30.52 13.75 -5.03
CA SER A 156 -29.09 14.07 -5.14
C SER A 156 -28.64 14.16 -6.60
N MET A 157 -29.04 13.18 -7.42
CA MET A 157 -28.67 13.13 -8.84
C MET A 157 -29.45 14.14 -9.69
N TYR A 158 -30.76 14.29 -9.47
CA TYR A 158 -31.63 14.99 -10.42
C TYR A 158 -32.42 16.16 -9.83
N GLY A 159 -32.18 16.53 -8.58
CA GLY A 159 -32.89 17.63 -7.90
C GLY A 159 -32.77 18.97 -8.62
N GLU A 160 -31.63 19.20 -9.29
CA GLU A 160 -31.36 20.37 -10.13
C GLU A 160 -32.34 20.57 -11.30
N LYS A 161 -33.07 19.52 -11.71
CA LYS A 161 -34.12 19.63 -12.73
C LYS A 161 -35.40 20.31 -12.24
N VAL A 162 -35.57 20.45 -10.93
CA VAL A 162 -36.82 20.93 -10.30
C VAL A 162 -36.56 22.15 -9.40
N MET A 163 -35.34 22.27 -8.85
CA MET A 163 -34.91 23.39 -8.01
C MET A 163 -33.55 23.88 -8.48
N PRO A 164 -33.24 25.19 -8.38
CA PRO A 164 -31.91 25.68 -8.71
C PRO A 164 -30.86 24.99 -7.82
N PRO A 165 -29.69 24.64 -8.36
CA PRO A 165 -28.61 24.05 -7.58
C PRO A 165 -28.22 25.00 -6.46
N SER A 166 -28.16 24.47 -5.23
CA SER A 166 -27.81 25.24 -4.04
C SER A 166 -26.79 24.47 -3.22
N THR A 167 -25.71 25.15 -2.81
CA THR A 167 -24.69 24.58 -1.93
C THR A 167 -25.31 23.99 -0.67
N GLU A 168 -26.26 24.68 -0.03
CA GLU A 168 -26.88 24.21 1.22
C GLU A 168 -27.69 22.92 1.03
N THR A 169 -28.27 22.71 -0.17
CA THR A 169 -28.99 21.48 -0.48
C THR A 169 -28.04 20.29 -0.46
N TYR A 170 -26.88 20.39 -1.12
CA TYR A 170 -25.88 19.32 -1.13
C TYR A 170 -25.20 19.16 0.23
N ARG A 171 -24.97 20.25 0.98
CA ARG A 171 -24.46 20.18 2.37
C ARG A 171 -25.41 19.41 3.28
N SER A 172 -26.72 19.69 3.17
CA SER A 172 -27.76 18.96 3.92
C SER A 172 -27.79 17.48 3.54
N GLN A 173 -27.58 17.14 2.27
CA GLN A 173 -27.46 15.74 1.82
C GLN A 173 -26.25 15.04 2.44
N ILE A 174 -25.07 15.68 2.39
CA ILE A 174 -23.84 15.15 3.01
C ILE A 174 -24.05 14.90 4.51
N ARG A 175 -24.62 15.87 5.23
CA ARG A 175 -24.95 15.70 6.66
C ARG A 175 -25.95 14.57 6.91
N SER A 176 -26.93 14.37 6.02
CA SER A 176 -27.86 13.24 6.11
C SER A 176 -27.16 11.90 5.91
N ILE A 177 -26.27 11.79 4.93
CA ILE A 177 -25.45 10.59 4.68
C ILE A 177 -24.64 10.25 5.94
N ILE A 178 -23.95 11.25 6.51
CA ILE A 178 -23.14 11.08 7.72
C ILE A 178 -24.02 10.67 8.91
N SER A 179 -25.15 11.36 9.11
CA SER A 179 -26.07 11.08 10.23
C SER A 179 -26.70 9.68 10.14
N GLU A 180 -27.00 9.21 8.93
CA GLU A 180 -27.55 7.88 8.70
C GLU A 180 -26.50 6.79 8.98
N ALA A 181 -25.24 7.03 8.58
CA ALA A 181 -24.12 6.12 8.84
C ALA A 181 -23.67 6.09 10.32
N GLY A 182 -23.72 7.24 11.01
CA GLY A 182 -23.29 7.38 12.41
C GLY A 182 -24.30 6.88 13.46
N GLY A 183 -25.52 6.56 13.03
CA GLY A 183 -26.56 5.99 13.89
C GLY A 183 -26.87 6.82 15.15
N ARG A 184 -27.20 6.15 16.26
CA ARG A 184 -27.59 6.82 17.52
C ARG A 184 -26.47 7.57 18.22
N TYR A 185 -25.21 7.23 17.92
CA TYR A 185 -24.04 7.77 18.62
C TYR A 185 -23.36 8.90 17.85
N GLY A 186 -23.75 9.14 16.60
CA GLY A 186 -23.22 10.23 15.77
C GLY A 186 -21.77 10.03 15.34
N TYR A 187 -21.21 8.84 15.55
CA TYR A 187 -19.85 8.46 15.15
C TYR A 187 -19.91 7.41 14.06
N VAL A 188 -19.27 7.68 12.92
CA VAL A 188 -19.18 6.76 11.79
C VAL A 188 -18.09 5.73 12.07
N GLU A 189 -18.51 4.49 12.33
CA GLU A 189 -17.60 3.38 12.56
C GLU A 189 -16.76 3.06 11.31
N TYR A 190 -15.60 2.46 11.51
CA TYR A 190 -14.61 2.11 10.48
C TYR A 190 -15.22 1.48 9.20
N HIS A 191 -16.15 0.52 9.35
CA HIS A 191 -16.82 -0.13 8.23
C HIS A 191 -17.79 0.79 7.47
N SER A 192 -18.42 1.73 8.19
CA SER A 192 -19.41 2.66 7.63
C SER A 192 -18.74 3.87 6.94
N ALA A 193 -17.47 4.14 7.23
CA ALA A 193 -16.71 5.21 6.58
C ALA A 193 -16.62 5.03 5.05
N ARG A 194 -16.49 3.78 4.58
CA ARG A 194 -16.53 3.44 3.15
C ARG A 194 -17.87 3.81 2.50
N MET A 195 -18.98 3.54 3.17
CA MET A 195 -20.32 3.87 2.66
C MET A 195 -20.53 5.38 2.55
N VAL A 196 -20.07 6.14 3.55
CA VAL A 196 -20.10 7.62 3.51
C VAL A 196 -19.23 8.14 2.38
N GLY A 197 -17.98 7.66 2.27
CA GLY A 197 -17.07 7.99 1.19
C GLY A 197 -17.67 7.74 -0.17
N ASN A 198 -18.16 6.53 -0.43
CA ASN A 198 -18.78 6.17 -1.72
C ASN A 198 -20.00 7.05 -2.05
N SER A 199 -20.86 7.32 -1.06
CA SER A 199 -22.05 8.15 -1.28
C SER A 199 -21.71 9.59 -1.63
N ILE A 200 -20.65 10.15 -1.03
CA ILE A 200 -20.15 11.50 -1.37
C ILE A 200 -19.42 11.45 -2.73
N GLN A 201 -18.71 10.37 -3.03
CA GLN A 201 -18.05 10.17 -4.31
C GLN A 201 -19.06 10.20 -5.48
N GLU A 202 -20.23 9.58 -5.34
CA GLU A 202 -21.31 9.65 -6.34
C GLU A 202 -21.73 11.10 -6.66
N ILE A 203 -21.77 11.98 -5.65
CA ILE A 203 -22.06 13.42 -5.84
C ILE A 203 -20.96 14.09 -6.68
N LEU A 204 -19.70 13.73 -6.43
CA LEU A 204 -18.54 14.26 -7.15
C LEU A 204 -18.43 13.70 -8.57
N ASP A 205 -18.82 12.44 -8.81
CA ASP A 205 -18.81 11.84 -10.15
C ASP A 205 -19.84 12.54 -11.06
N HIS A 206 -21.05 12.78 -10.56
CA HIS A 206 -22.04 13.60 -11.29
C HIS A 206 -21.57 15.05 -11.49
N THR A 207 -20.68 15.56 -10.63
CA THR A 207 -20.10 16.88 -10.84
C THR A 207 -19.24 16.92 -12.11
N GLN A 208 -18.52 15.84 -12.42
CA GLN A 208 -17.73 15.73 -13.65
C GLN A 208 -18.59 15.73 -14.91
N GLU A 209 -19.77 15.10 -14.85
CA GLU A 209 -20.78 15.16 -15.93
C GLU A 209 -21.33 16.58 -16.11
N ASN A 210 -21.65 17.26 -15.00
CA ASN A 210 -22.13 18.64 -15.03
C ASN A 210 -21.10 19.58 -15.69
N ILE A 211 -19.81 19.41 -15.39
CA ILE A 211 -18.72 20.15 -16.05
C ILE A 211 -18.72 19.88 -17.56
N SER A 212 -18.80 18.61 -17.96
CA SER A 212 -18.77 18.20 -19.37
C SER A 212 -19.95 18.75 -20.17
N ASN A 213 -21.10 18.93 -19.51
CA ASN A 213 -22.32 19.50 -20.09
C ASN A 213 -22.39 21.03 -19.97
N GLY A 214 -21.36 21.70 -19.44
CA GLY A 214 -21.35 23.16 -19.24
C GLY A 214 -22.30 23.67 -18.13
N GLN A 215 -22.77 22.78 -17.25
CA GLN A 215 -23.66 23.06 -16.13
C GLN A 215 -22.88 23.53 -14.90
N TRP A 216 -22.18 24.65 -15.06
CA TRP A 216 -21.19 25.13 -14.10
C TRP A 216 -21.75 25.46 -12.70
N GLU A 217 -22.92 26.08 -12.63
CA GLU A 217 -23.56 26.44 -11.35
C GLU A 217 -23.81 25.20 -10.47
N ALA A 218 -24.28 24.11 -11.09
CA ALA A 218 -24.52 22.85 -10.41
C ALA A 218 -23.21 22.17 -9.97
N ALA A 219 -22.20 22.16 -10.84
CA ALA A 219 -20.88 21.62 -10.52
C ALA A 219 -20.26 22.36 -9.31
N PHE A 220 -20.33 23.69 -9.31
CA PHE A 220 -19.78 24.49 -8.23
C PHE A 220 -20.55 24.37 -6.92
N ALA A 221 -21.87 24.30 -6.96
CA ALA A 221 -22.66 24.05 -5.76
C ALA A 221 -22.26 22.73 -5.07
N LYS A 222 -22.03 21.66 -5.85
CA LYS A 222 -21.60 20.34 -5.34
C LYS A 222 -20.19 20.39 -4.74
N ILE A 223 -19.22 20.99 -5.45
CA ILE A 223 -17.84 21.13 -4.96
C ILE A 223 -17.77 21.98 -3.69
N LYS A 224 -18.43 23.15 -3.69
CA LYS A 224 -18.50 24.04 -2.52
C LYS A 224 -19.10 23.29 -1.33
N ALA A 225 -20.13 22.48 -1.55
CA ALA A 225 -20.76 21.74 -0.46
C ALA A 225 -19.82 20.73 0.19
N VAL A 226 -19.07 19.96 -0.59
CA VAL A 226 -18.09 19.00 -0.06
C VAL A 226 -16.94 19.72 0.65
N ILE A 227 -16.43 20.83 0.08
CA ILE A 227 -15.34 21.61 0.69
C ILE A 227 -15.81 22.30 1.98
N GLU A 228 -17.01 22.87 2.02
CA GLU A 228 -17.55 23.54 3.21
C GLU A 228 -17.92 22.55 4.32
N GLU A 229 -18.23 21.29 3.99
CA GLU A 229 -18.44 20.21 4.96
C GLU A 229 -17.16 19.39 5.23
N ALA A 230 -16.01 19.78 4.69
CA ALA A 230 -14.77 19.01 4.77
C ALA A 230 -14.40 18.60 6.20
N GLU A 231 -14.45 19.53 7.17
CA GLU A 231 -14.17 19.22 8.58
C GLU A 231 -15.18 18.24 9.17
N THR A 232 -16.45 18.39 8.80
CA THR A 232 -17.51 17.48 9.25
C THR A 232 -17.33 16.08 8.66
N ILE A 233 -16.95 15.98 7.39
CA ILE A 233 -16.67 14.72 6.72
C ILE A 233 -15.51 13.99 7.40
N VAL A 234 -14.36 14.63 7.59
CA VAL A 234 -13.19 13.94 8.20
C VAL A 234 -13.32 13.69 9.70
N SER A 235 -14.09 14.52 10.41
CA SER A 235 -14.23 14.38 11.86
C SER A 235 -15.40 13.49 12.28
N CYS A 236 -16.18 12.97 11.33
CA CYS A 236 -17.36 12.19 11.67
C CYS A 236 -17.07 10.77 12.17
N GLY A 237 -15.87 10.23 11.96
CA GLY A 237 -15.61 8.81 12.16
C GLY A 237 -14.14 8.39 12.11
N ASP A 238 -13.94 7.07 12.06
CA ASP A 238 -12.64 6.45 11.86
C ASP A 238 -12.29 6.43 10.36
N ASP A 239 -11.30 7.25 9.97
CA ASP A 239 -10.81 7.34 8.60
C ASP A 239 -9.44 6.66 8.40
N SER A 240 -9.12 5.63 9.18
CA SER A 240 -7.83 4.92 9.05
C SER A 240 -7.61 4.31 7.65
N ASN A 241 -8.68 4.08 6.88
CA ASN A 241 -8.63 3.65 5.47
C ASN A 241 -8.61 4.80 4.45
N GLY A 242 -8.75 6.06 4.89
CA GLY A 242 -8.67 7.26 4.07
C GLY A 242 -9.86 7.53 3.15
N TYR A 243 -11.01 6.88 3.32
CA TYR A 243 -12.21 7.09 2.47
C TYR A 243 -12.79 8.50 2.60
N LEU A 244 -12.81 9.06 3.81
CA LEU A 244 -13.40 10.38 4.09
C LEU A 244 -12.45 11.50 3.65
N GLY A 245 -11.16 11.36 3.93
CA GLY A 245 -10.11 12.26 3.42
C GLY A 245 -10.03 12.24 1.89
N ALA A 246 -10.20 11.07 1.26
CA ALA A 246 -10.13 10.93 -0.20
C ALA A 246 -11.22 11.73 -0.92
N VAL A 247 -12.47 11.74 -0.43
CA VAL A 247 -13.54 12.52 -1.09
C VAL A 247 -13.32 14.03 -0.97
N VAL A 248 -12.76 14.51 0.14
CA VAL A 248 -12.40 15.93 0.27
C VAL A 248 -11.23 16.28 -0.66
N ALA A 249 -10.20 15.43 -0.71
CA ALA A 249 -9.09 15.60 -1.64
C ALA A 249 -9.59 15.59 -3.11
N ARG A 250 -10.55 14.72 -3.44
CA ARG A 250 -11.17 14.67 -4.76
C ARG A 250 -11.93 15.96 -5.09
N ALA A 251 -12.67 16.53 -4.16
CA ALA A 251 -13.35 17.82 -4.37
C ALA A 251 -12.35 18.95 -4.67
N PHE A 252 -11.22 19.01 -3.95
CA PHE A 252 -10.15 19.97 -4.25
C PHE A 252 -9.46 19.70 -5.59
N SER A 253 -9.26 18.42 -5.95
CA SER A 253 -8.76 18.05 -7.28
C SER A 253 -9.67 18.56 -8.39
N ILE A 254 -10.98 18.38 -8.27
CA ILE A 254 -11.96 18.90 -9.24
C ILE A 254 -11.92 20.43 -9.26
N LEU A 255 -11.88 21.10 -8.11
CA LEU A 255 -11.75 22.56 -8.03
C LEU A 255 -10.52 23.07 -8.79
N ASN A 256 -9.35 22.49 -8.53
CA ASN A 256 -8.09 22.88 -9.19
C ASN A 256 -8.13 22.62 -10.70
N ASN A 257 -8.73 21.51 -11.13
CA ASN A 257 -8.91 21.21 -12.56
C ASN A 257 -9.82 22.23 -13.25
N ILE A 258 -10.90 22.67 -12.60
CA ILE A 258 -11.77 23.72 -13.15
C ILE A 258 -11.04 25.05 -13.18
N ALA A 259 -10.28 25.38 -12.13
CA ALA A 259 -9.49 26.60 -12.05
C ALA A 259 -8.45 26.72 -13.17
N ALA A 260 -7.81 25.60 -13.55
CA ALA A 260 -6.86 25.53 -14.66
C ALA A 260 -7.54 25.45 -16.05
N GLY A 261 -8.85 25.23 -16.11
CA GLY A 261 -9.61 25.07 -17.34
C GLY A 261 -10.18 26.38 -17.89
N CYS A 262 -10.77 26.30 -19.09
CA CYS A 262 -11.50 27.42 -19.69
C CYS A 262 -12.93 27.50 -19.13
N ILE A 263 -13.18 28.43 -18.22
CA ILE A 263 -14.51 28.71 -17.66
C ILE A 263 -15.02 30.11 -18.03
N PRO A 264 -16.36 30.33 -18.01
CA PRO A 264 -16.93 31.66 -18.27
C PRO A 264 -16.38 32.75 -17.32
N GLU A 265 -16.11 33.94 -17.84
CA GLU A 265 -15.51 35.05 -17.07
C GLU A 265 -16.25 35.46 -15.78
N PRO A 266 -17.60 35.59 -15.77
CA PRO A 266 -18.33 35.89 -14.53
C PRO A 266 -18.10 34.83 -13.45
N LEU A 267 -18.06 33.58 -13.89
CA LEU A 267 -17.87 32.41 -13.05
C LEU A 267 -16.44 32.33 -12.51
N ARG A 268 -15.44 32.62 -13.35
CA ARG A 268 -14.03 32.71 -12.95
C ARG A 268 -13.83 33.73 -11.85
N THR A 269 -14.46 34.90 -11.97
CA THR A 269 -14.37 35.98 -10.98
C THR A 269 -15.01 35.55 -9.65
N GLU A 270 -16.22 34.98 -9.70
CA GLU A 270 -16.89 34.45 -8.50
C GLU A 270 -16.05 33.38 -7.81
N LEU A 271 -15.47 32.46 -8.58
CA LEU A 271 -14.65 31.38 -8.05
C LEU A 271 -13.36 31.92 -7.43
N PHE A 272 -12.70 32.88 -8.07
CA PHE A 272 -11.52 33.56 -7.55
C PHE A 272 -11.80 34.20 -6.19
N ASP A 273 -12.90 34.94 -6.07
CA ASP A 273 -13.30 35.57 -4.82
C ASP A 273 -13.63 34.55 -3.73
N TYR A 274 -14.30 33.45 -4.09
CA TYR A 274 -14.59 32.35 -3.17
C TYR A 274 -13.31 31.72 -2.62
N VAL A 275 -12.36 31.34 -3.48
CA VAL A 275 -11.13 30.68 -3.01
C VAL A 275 -10.25 31.64 -2.23
N MET A 276 -10.12 32.89 -2.66
CA MET A 276 -9.33 33.89 -1.93
C MET A 276 -9.91 34.18 -0.55
N LYS A 277 -11.23 34.36 -0.45
CA LYS A 277 -11.89 34.58 0.84
C LYS A 277 -11.63 33.41 1.81
N ASN A 278 -11.74 32.17 1.35
CA ASN A 278 -11.50 30.99 2.20
C ASN A 278 -10.02 30.87 2.62
N TYR A 279 -9.09 31.23 1.74
CA TYR A 279 -7.67 31.27 2.09
C TYR A 279 -7.38 32.35 3.15
N GLU A 280 -7.89 33.57 2.94
CA GLU A 280 -7.70 34.73 3.82
C GLU A 280 -8.28 34.53 5.22
N THR A 281 -9.40 33.80 5.35
CA THR A 281 -9.99 33.45 6.64
C THR A 281 -9.27 32.29 7.34
N GLY A 282 -8.32 31.63 6.67
CA GLY A 282 -7.65 30.44 7.18
C GLY A 282 -8.56 29.22 7.25
N PHE A 283 -9.61 29.15 6.44
CA PHE A 283 -10.51 27.99 6.40
C PHE A 283 -9.72 26.73 6.04
N LEU A 284 -9.88 25.66 6.83
CA LEU A 284 -9.13 24.40 6.70
C LEU A 284 -7.61 24.52 6.89
N SER A 285 -7.10 25.63 7.42
CA SER A 285 -5.67 25.78 7.71
C SER A 285 -5.18 24.81 8.79
N GLY A 286 -6.04 24.41 9.73
CA GLY A 286 -5.74 23.37 10.72
C GLY A 286 -5.37 22.04 10.08
N TRP A 287 -6.00 21.71 8.94
CA TRP A 287 -5.78 20.51 8.15
C TRP A 287 -4.72 20.67 7.04
N GLY A 288 -4.24 21.89 6.80
CA GLY A 288 -3.30 22.21 5.72
C GLY A 288 -3.92 22.25 4.32
N TRP A 289 -5.22 22.00 4.19
CA TRP A 289 -5.92 22.01 2.89
C TRP A 289 -6.19 23.40 2.32
N ASN A 290 -6.02 24.45 3.13
CA ASN A 290 -6.11 25.84 2.66
C ASN A 290 -5.18 26.13 1.47
N ILE A 291 -4.08 25.37 1.34
CA ILE A 291 -3.16 25.47 0.22
C ILE A 291 -3.82 25.25 -1.14
N ASN A 292 -4.88 24.44 -1.20
CA ASN A 292 -5.60 24.20 -2.45
C ASN A 292 -6.35 25.44 -2.92
N PHE A 293 -6.82 26.29 -2.00
CA PHE A 293 -7.50 27.54 -2.38
C PHE A 293 -6.56 28.52 -3.08
N ILE A 294 -5.35 28.70 -2.55
CA ILE A 294 -4.39 29.63 -3.14
C ILE A 294 -3.77 29.07 -4.43
N LYS A 295 -3.62 27.74 -4.56
CA LYS A 295 -3.28 27.08 -5.82
C LYS A 295 -4.34 27.36 -6.90
N ALA A 296 -5.63 27.16 -6.58
CA ALA A 296 -6.73 27.51 -7.48
C ALA A 296 -6.79 29.02 -7.80
N ALA A 297 -6.58 29.88 -6.79
CA ALA A 297 -6.59 31.33 -6.98
C ALA A 297 -5.54 31.78 -7.99
N LEU A 298 -4.34 31.18 -7.93
CA LEU A 298 -3.26 31.49 -8.85
C LEU A 298 -3.62 31.14 -10.29
N GLU A 299 -4.30 30.01 -10.55
CA GLU A 299 -4.80 29.68 -11.90
C GLU A 299 -5.85 30.69 -12.37
N LEU A 300 -6.81 31.00 -11.49
CA LEU A 300 -7.94 31.87 -11.79
C LEU A 300 -7.56 33.34 -11.97
N ALA A 301 -6.45 33.80 -11.40
CA ALA A 301 -6.01 35.19 -11.51
C ALA A 301 -5.79 35.59 -12.97
N SER A 302 -6.50 36.63 -13.41
CA SER A 302 -6.50 37.14 -14.79
C SER A 302 -5.92 38.55 -14.95
N ASP A 303 -5.72 39.26 -13.84
CA ASP A 303 -5.26 40.65 -13.83
C ASP A 303 -4.28 40.90 -12.67
N ASP A 304 -3.58 42.03 -12.74
CA ASP A 304 -2.60 42.42 -11.72
C ASP A 304 -3.23 42.61 -10.33
N LYS A 305 -4.51 42.96 -10.27
CA LYS A 305 -5.22 43.13 -8.98
C LYS A 305 -5.41 41.80 -8.27
N GLY A 306 -5.75 40.74 -9.01
CA GLY A 306 -5.85 39.39 -8.47
C GLY A 306 -4.49 38.88 -8.00
N LEU A 307 -3.44 39.08 -8.82
CA LEU A 307 -2.07 38.71 -8.45
C LEU A 307 -1.57 39.49 -7.22
N ASP A 308 -1.86 40.79 -7.12
CA ASP A 308 -1.57 41.62 -5.95
C ASP A 308 -2.23 41.10 -4.67
N ARG A 309 -3.48 40.61 -4.78
CA ARG A 309 -4.21 40.04 -3.65
C ARG A 309 -3.54 38.76 -3.18
N ILE A 310 -3.19 37.87 -4.11
CA ILE A 310 -2.45 36.62 -3.81
C ILE A 310 -1.11 36.95 -3.14
N GLU A 311 -0.32 37.85 -3.71
CA GLU A 311 1.01 38.21 -3.21
C GLU A 311 0.95 38.69 -1.75
N LYS A 312 -0.02 39.55 -1.43
CA LYS A 312 -0.23 40.09 -0.08
C LYS A 312 -0.70 39.03 0.93
N SER A 313 -1.37 37.98 0.46
CA SER A 313 -1.88 36.91 1.32
C SER A 313 -0.82 35.86 1.65
N ILE A 314 0.26 35.75 0.86
CA ILE A 314 1.34 34.77 1.10
C ILE A 314 2.34 35.37 2.12
N PRO A 315 2.59 34.73 3.26
CA PRO A 315 3.39 35.31 4.34
C PRO A 315 4.90 35.24 4.07
N ILE A 316 5.45 36.15 3.26
CA ILE A 316 6.89 36.19 2.92
C ILE A 316 7.72 36.51 4.18
N GLY A 317 8.49 35.55 4.72
CA GLY A 317 9.60 35.84 5.65
C GLY A 317 9.50 35.31 7.08
N LYS A 318 8.59 34.40 7.40
CA LYS A 318 8.60 33.66 8.68
C LYS A 318 8.79 32.16 8.43
N TYR A 319 9.83 31.80 7.69
CA TYR A 319 9.97 30.43 7.21
C TYR A 319 11.07 29.67 7.94
N GLU A 320 10.70 28.60 8.64
CA GLU A 320 11.55 27.48 9.02
C GLU A 320 11.50 26.38 7.93
N PRO A 321 12.62 26.08 7.25
CA PRO A 321 12.67 25.10 6.14
C PRO A 321 12.13 23.68 6.44
N SER A 322 11.87 23.39 7.72
CA SER A 322 11.43 22.10 8.26
C SER A 322 9.92 21.82 8.11
N SER A 323 9.07 22.81 7.83
CA SER A 323 7.61 22.61 7.78
C SER A 323 7.07 22.46 6.34
N LEU A 324 6.31 21.37 6.08
CA LEU A 324 5.72 21.08 4.76
C LEU A 324 4.87 22.24 4.22
N ARG A 325 4.14 22.92 5.10
CA ARG A 325 3.26 24.06 4.75
C ARG A 325 4.03 25.23 4.17
N GLU A 326 5.26 25.43 4.62
CA GLU A 326 6.08 26.54 4.17
C GLU A 326 6.76 26.22 2.83
N ARG A 327 7.13 24.96 2.61
CA ARG A 327 7.59 24.50 1.28
C ARG A 327 6.53 24.73 0.21
N ASP A 328 5.30 24.31 0.50
CA ASP A 328 4.14 24.54 -0.36
C ASP A 328 3.91 26.05 -0.64
N GLY A 329 4.06 26.90 0.38
CA GLY A 329 3.94 28.36 0.25
C GLY A 329 5.01 28.98 -0.64
N MET A 330 6.26 28.52 -0.52
CA MET A 330 7.35 28.95 -1.39
C MET A 330 7.11 28.55 -2.85
N GLU A 331 6.62 27.34 -3.11
CA GLU A 331 6.32 26.89 -4.47
C GLU A 331 5.22 27.77 -5.10
N ILE A 332 4.17 28.14 -4.35
CA ILE A 332 3.16 29.08 -4.84
C ILE A 332 3.76 30.45 -5.15
N MET A 333 4.67 30.94 -4.32
CA MET A 333 5.35 32.22 -4.58
C MET A 333 6.20 32.15 -5.84
N ALA A 334 6.94 31.06 -6.06
CA ALA A 334 7.71 30.87 -7.30
C ALA A 334 6.79 30.90 -8.54
N ARG A 335 5.67 30.19 -8.50
CA ARG A 335 4.67 30.19 -9.58
C ARG A 335 4.01 31.55 -9.79
N LEU A 336 3.76 32.30 -8.72
CA LEU A 336 3.25 33.67 -8.78
C LEU A 336 4.25 34.59 -9.50
N LEU A 337 5.53 34.52 -9.14
CA LEU A 337 6.58 35.32 -9.77
C LEU A 337 6.74 34.98 -11.25
N GLU A 338 6.64 33.70 -11.62
CA GLU A 338 6.65 33.27 -13.01
C GLU A 338 5.47 33.85 -13.79
N LYS A 339 4.25 33.71 -13.25
CA LYS A 339 3.02 34.20 -13.88
C LYS A 339 2.97 35.72 -14.00
N ARG A 340 3.49 36.44 -13.01
CA ARG A 340 3.42 37.91 -12.94
C ARG A 340 4.54 38.60 -13.70
N TYR A 341 5.76 38.09 -13.60
CA TYR A 341 6.95 38.78 -14.09
C TYR A 341 7.63 38.01 -15.21
N SER A 342 8.23 36.86 -14.89
CA SER A 342 8.96 36.02 -15.84
C SER A 342 9.45 34.76 -15.16
N LYS A 343 9.79 33.75 -15.97
CA LYS A 343 10.51 32.57 -15.51
C LYS A 343 11.82 32.93 -14.78
N ASP A 344 12.58 33.91 -15.28
CA ASP A 344 13.83 34.36 -14.64
C ASP A 344 13.61 34.91 -13.21
N ALA A 345 12.49 35.60 -12.98
CA ALA A 345 12.14 36.10 -11.65
C ALA A 345 11.84 34.95 -10.67
N ALA A 346 11.15 33.91 -11.14
CA ALA A 346 10.92 32.70 -10.37
C ALA A 346 12.24 31.95 -10.11
N ASP A 347 13.06 31.72 -11.14
CA ASP A 347 14.34 31.01 -11.02
C ASP A 347 15.29 31.71 -10.03
N LYS A 348 15.32 33.05 -10.04
CA LYS A 348 16.04 33.84 -9.05
C LYS A 348 15.52 33.59 -7.63
N PHE A 349 14.21 33.64 -7.43
CA PHE A 349 13.60 33.37 -6.12
C PHE A 349 13.90 31.95 -5.63
N ILE A 350 13.84 30.96 -6.53
CA ILE A 350 14.13 29.55 -6.24
C ILE A 350 15.59 29.40 -5.79
N TYR A 351 16.53 30.04 -6.49
CA TYR A 351 17.95 30.02 -6.13
C TYR A 351 18.24 30.73 -4.80
N GLU A 352 17.60 31.87 -4.54
CA GLU A 352 17.71 32.60 -3.27
C GLU A 352 17.15 31.78 -2.09
N ASN A 353 16.15 30.94 -2.34
CA ASN A 353 15.50 30.07 -1.35
C ASN A 353 15.92 28.59 -1.46
N ARG A 354 17.09 28.29 -2.05
CA ARG A 354 17.62 26.92 -2.22
C ARG A 354 17.90 26.14 -0.93
N ALA A 355 17.71 26.75 0.24
CA ALA A 355 17.68 26.03 1.51
C ALA A 355 16.43 25.14 1.65
N ASN A 356 15.38 25.43 0.88
CA ASN A 356 14.25 24.52 0.69
C ASN A 356 14.72 23.28 -0.11
N PRO A 357 14.56 22.06 0.42
CA PRO A 357 14.98 20.83 -0.24
C PRO A 357 14.39 20.64 -1.64
N ASP A 358 13.12 20.95 -1.84
CA ASP A 358 12.42 20.75 -3.11
C ASP A 358 12.98 21.71 -4.18
N PHE A 359 13.32 22.93 -3.77
CA PHE A 359 13.99 23.90 -4.65
C PHE A 359 15.43 23.50 -4.97
N ARG A 360 16.17 23.00 -3.96
CA ARG A 360 17.52 22.49 -4.17
C ARG A 360 17.51 21.34 -5.16
N GLU A 361 16.58 20.39 -5.02
CA GLU A 361 16.42 19.28 -5.93
C GLU A 361 16.12 19.75 -7.36
N ARG A 362 15.20 20.71 -7.54
CA ARG A 362 14.93 21.27 -8.88
C ARG A 362 16.17 21.94 -9.49
N LEU A 363 16.93 22.70 -8.70
CA LEU A 363 18.17 23.34 -9.16
C LEU A 363 19.26 22.31 -9.49
N LEU A 364 19.41 21.27 -8.67
CA LEU A 364 20.32 20.15 -8.90
C LEU A 364 20.00 19.44 -10.21
N GLN A 365 18.76 19.06 -10.42
CA GLN A 365 18.33 18.36 -11.63
C GLN A 365 18.51 19.25 -12.86
N SER A 366 18.17 20.54 -12.77
CA SER A 366 18.40 21.49 -13.86
C SER A 366 19.87 21.67 -14.22
N ALA A 367 20.77 21.71 -13.22
CA ALA A 367 22.21 21.77 -13.43
C ALA A 367 22.74 20.48 -14.08
N ILE A 368 22.27 19.30 -13.65
CA ILE A 368 22.60 18.01 -14.26
C ILE A 368 22.14 17.93 -15.71
N ASP A 369 20.90 18.34 -16.00
CA ASP A 369 20.31 18.33 -17.34
C ASP A 369 21.07 19.27 -18.29
N SER A 370 21.54 20.41 -17.76
CA SER A 370 22.37 21.38 -18.46
C SER A 370 23.85 20.98 -18.53
N LYS A 371 24.23 19.86 -17.92
CA LYS A 371 25.62 19.36 -17.77
C LYS A 371 26.55 20.32 -17.02
N ASP A 372 26.01 21.22 -16.21
CA ASP A 372 26.75 22.05 -15.25
C ASP A 372 26.97 21.25 -13.96
N TYR A 373 27.87 20.27 -14.05
CA TYR A 373 28.15 19.35 -12.95
C TYR A 373 28.82 20.04 -11.76
N ASP A 374 29.58 21.11 -11.98
CA ASP A 374 30.22 21.88 -10.92
C ASP A 374 29.19 22.57 -10.02
N THR A 375 28.19 23.23 -10.63
CA THR A 375 27.07 23.81 -9.88
C THR A 375 26.26 22.74 -9.17
N ALA A 376 26.00 21.60 -9.82
CA ALA A 376 25.25 20.51 -9.22
C ALA A 376 25.98 19.94 -7.98
N LEU A 377 27.29 19.66 -8.07
CA LEU A 377 28.07 19.17 -6.93
C LEU A 377 28.08 20.18 -5.78
N ARG A 378 28.25 21.47 -6.07
CA ARG A 378 28.20 22.54 -5.07
C ARG A 378 26.85 22.59 -4.34
N LEU A 379 25.74 22.49 -5.06
CA LEU A 379 24.39 22.48 -4.47
C LEU A 379 24.18 21.25 -3.58
N ALA A 380 24.69 20.09 -3.97
CA ALA A 380 24.60 18.87 -3.17
C ALA A 380 25.45 18.98 -1.89
N ASP A 381 26.66 19.52 -1.99
CA ASP A 381 27.52 19.77 -0.82
C ASP A 381 26.90 20.79 0.14
N GLU A 382 26.33 21.88 -0.38
CA GLU A 382 25.55 22.84 0.43
C GLU A 382 24.38 22.15 1.15
N GLY A 383 23.69 21.23 0.48
CA GLY A 383 22.59 20.46 1.07
C GLY A 383 23.03 19.48 2.16
N ILE A 384 24.11 18.73 1.94
CA ILE A 384 24.68 17.82 2.95
C ILE A 384 25.11 18.61 4.20
N ALA A 385 25.65 19.82 4.02
CA ALA A 385 26.06 20.67 5.12
C ALA A 385 24.88 21.34 5.86
N SER A 386 23.81 21.73 5.16
CA SER A 386 22.66 22.42 5.79
C SER A 386 21.64 21.48 6.41
N ASP A 387 21.55 20.25 5.91
CA ASP A 387 20.49 19.30 6.27
C ASP A 387 21.02 18.15 7.14
N ASP A 388 22.16 18.34 7.82
CA ASP A 388 22.88 17.32 8.61
C ASP A 388 22.02 16.59 9.66
N SER A 389 20.97 17.26 10.13
CA SER A 389 20.00 16.78 11.12
C SER A 389 18.93 15.86 10.50
N TRP A 390 18.84 15.80 9.16
CA TRP A 390 17.85 15.07 8.39
C TRP A 390 18.51 14.03 7.49
N THR A 391 18.84 12.87 8.08
CA THR A 391 19.55 11.76 7.42
C THR A 391 18.98 11.37 6.05
N ALA A 392 17.66 11.38 5.87
CA ALA A 392 17.03 11.06 4.60
C ALA A 392 17.37 12.07 3.47
N LEU A 393 17.49 13.37 3.82
CA LEU A 393 17.87 14.41 2.86
C LEU A 393 19.36 14.33 2.53
N THR A 394 20.22 14.12 3.53
CA THR A 394 21.67 13.97 3.29
C THR A 394 21.95 12.80 2.37
N HIS A 395 21.27 11.67 2.55
CA HIS A 395 21.40 10.52 1.64
C HIS A 395 20.94 10.84 0.23
N ALA A 396 19.83 11.56 0.06
CA ALA A 396 19.37 11.98 -1.27
C ALA A 396 20.41 12.85 -1.98
N TRP A 397 21.06 13.78 -1.27
CA TRP A 397 22.13 14.61 -1.83
C TRP A 397 23.38 13.80 -2.18
N GLU A 398 23.73 12.79 -1.39
CA GLU A 398 24.81 11.85 -1.72
C GLU A 398 24.51 11.01 -2.96
N ASP A 399 23.27 10.55 -3.13
CA ASP A 399 22.83 9.83 -4.33
C ASP A 399 23.01 10.72 -5.59
N TYR A 400 22.64 12.01 -5.51
CA TYR A 400 22.90 12.97 -6.58
C TYR A 400 24.39 13.12 -6.89
N LYS A 401 25.25 13.22 -5.86
CA LYS A 401 26.71 13.28 -6.06
C LYS A 401 27.24 12.03 -6.74
N LEU A 402 26.81 10.85 -6.29
CA LEU A 402 27.23 9.58 -6.88
C LEU A 402 26.82 9.52 -8.36
N LYS A 403 25.58 9.90 -8.70
CA LYS A 403 25.09 10.00 -10.07
C LYS A 403 25.95 10.95 -10.92
N ILE A 404 26.33 12.11 -10.38
CA ILE A 404 27.18 13.07 -11.08
C ILE A 404 28.59 12.50 -11.32
N TYR A 405 29.19 11.85 -10.31
CA TYR A 405 30.51 11.24 -10.47
C TYR A 405 30.50 10.11 -11.52
N ILE A 406 29.43 9.32 -11.58
CA ILE A 406 29.22 8.31 -12.63
C ILE A 406 29.16 8.98 -14.02
N LEU A 407 28.41 10.08 -14.17
CA LEU A 407 28.32 10.82 -15.44
C LEU A 407 29.68 11.41 -15.88
N LEU A 408 30.51 11.80 -14.92
CA LEU A 408 31.87 12.31 -15.16
C LEU A 408 32.91 11.21 -15.36
N ASN A 409 32.57 9.94 -15.13
CA ASN A 409 33.52 8.82 -15.03
C ASN A 409 34.65 9.08 -14.01
N ASP A 410 34.31 9.74 -12.89
CA ASP A 410 35.27 10.08 -11.83
C ASP A 410 35.45 8.87 -10.87
N ALA A 411 36.21 7.88 -11.32
CA ALA A 411 36.41 6.62 -10.61
C ALA A 411 36.84 6.81 -9.13
N PRO A 412 37.81 7.68 -8.78
CA PRO A 412 38.19 7.92 -7.38
C PRO A 412 37.02 8.38 -6.51
N ASN A 413 36.21 9.32 -6.99
CA ASN A 413 35.08 9.84 -6.21
C ASN A 413 33.89 8.87 -6.17
N ILE A 414 33.65 8.10 -7.24
CA ILE A 414 32.66 7.01 -7.23
C ILE A 414 33.05 5.99 -6.16
N ALA A 415 34.29 5.49 -6.19
CA ALA A 415 34.75 4.48 -5.25
C ALA A 415 34.71 4.98 -3.80
N SER A 416 35.13 6.23 -3.56
CA SER A 416 35.14 6.83 -2.22
C SER A 416 33.73 6.99 -1.64
N LEU A 417 32.80 7.57 -2.43
CA LEU A 417 31.44 7.81 -1.98
C LEU A 417 30.63 6.51 -1.87
N ALA A 418 30.79 5.57 -2.80
CA ALA A 418 30.14 4.27 -2.71
C ALA A 418 30.62 3.48 -1.47
N GLN A 419 31.90 3.56 -1.10
CA GLN A 419 32.39 2.99 0.17
C GLN A 419 31.77 3.66 1.39
N LYS A 420 31.56 4.99 1.36
CA LYS A 420 30.86 5.70 2.44
C LYS A 420 29.42 5.18 2.58
N ILE A 421 28.68 5.13 1.47
CA ILE A 421 27.29 4.67 1.42
C ILE A 421 27.18 3.22 1.89
N PHE A 422 28.05 2.34 1.42
CA PHE A 422 28.06 0.92 1.82
C PHE A 422 28.23 0.70 3.33
N LEU A 423 28.95 1.60 3.99
CA LEU A 423 29.23 1.53 5.43
C LEU A 423 28.21 2.30 6.29
N ASP A 424 27.22 2.94 5.67
CA ASP A 424 26.13 3.63 6.35
C ASP A 424 24.88 2.75 6.41
N ASP A 425 24.66 2.11 7.56
CA ASP A 425 23.51 1.21 7.75
C ASP A 425 22.17 1.96 7.78
N SER A 426 22.19 3.29 7.90
CA SER A 426 20.97 4.11 7.85
C SER A 426 20.54 4.42 6.41
N ASN A 427 21.42 4.18 5.43
CA ASN A 427 21.09 4.36 4.02
C ASN A 427 20.43 3.10 3.44
N ILE A 428 19.11 3.11 3.39
CA ILE A 428 18.28 2.05 2.80
C ILE A 428 17.80 2.36 1.38
N ARG A 429 18.29 3.46 0.77
CA ARG A 429 17.79 3.97 -0.50
C ARG A 429 18.36 3.22 -1.70
N THR A 430 19.58 2.71 -1.57
CA THR A 430 20.32 2.13 -2.69
C THR A 430 20.58 0.65 -2.45
N ASP A 431 20.46 -0.14 -3.51
CA ASP A 431 20.74 -1.56 -3.48
C ASP A 431 22.21 -1.82 -3.11
N LYS A 432 22.43 -2.67 -2.12
CA LYS A 432 23.76 -2.93 -1.56
C LYS A 432 24.67 -3.64 -2.57
N ASP A 433 24.09 -4.50 -3.41
CA ASP A 433 24.77 -5.18 -4.50
C ASP A 433 25.25 -4.21 -5.58
N GLU A 434 24.41 -3.25 -5.96
CA GLU A 434 24.77 -2.16 -6.85
C GLU A 434 25.89 -1.29 -6.29
N ILE A 435 25.79 -0.84 -5.03
CA ILE A 435 26.84 -0.04 -4.39
C ILE A 435 28.16 -0.79 -4.35
N TYR A 436 28.16 -2.06 -3.93
CA TYR A 436 29.39 -2.85 -3.86
C TYR A 436 30.04 -3.04 -5.24
N ARG A 437 29.21 -3.22 -6.28
CA ARG A 437 29.68 -3.29 -7.67
C ARG A 437 30.33 -1.98 -8.12
N LEU A 438 29.73 -0.83 -7.80
CA LEU A 438 30.31 0.48 -8.11
C LEU A 438 31.68 0.66 -7.45
N ILE A 439 31.86 0.19 -6.21
CA ILE A 439 33.18 0.19 -5.57
C ILE A 439 34.16 -0.66 -6.38
N LYS A 440 33.79 -1.90 -6.72
CA LYS A 440 34.66 -2.86 -7.41
C LYS A 440 35.06 -2.43 -8.83
N GLU A 441 34.13 -1.85 -9.59
CA GLU A 441 34.37 -1.40 -10.97
C GLU A 441 35.25 -0.14 -11.04
N ASN A 442 35.32 0.64 -9.95
CA ASN A 442 36.04 1.92 -9.91
C ASN A 442 37.32 1.88 -9.07
N ILE A 443 37.76 0.69 -8.65
CA ILE A 443 39.05 0.46 -7.99
C ILE A 443 39.95 -0.36 -8.91
N PRO A 444 41.22 0.03 -9.13
CA PRO A 444 42.16 -0.79 -9.88
C PRO A 444 42.28 -2.20 -9.31
N ALA A 445 42.38 -3.21 -10.18
CA ALA A 445 42.42 -4.61 -9.76
C ALA A 445 43.57 -4.92 -8.78
N GLU A 446 44.69 -4.19 -8.89
CA GLU A 446 45.85 -4.29 -8.00
C GLU A 446 45.58 -3.78 -6.58
N ASP A 447 44.65 -2.83 -6.42
CA ASP A 447 44.30 -2.22 -5.14
C ASP A 447 43.05 -2.88 -4.51
N TRP A 448 42.35 -3.74 -5.26
CA TRP A 448 41.06 -4.32 -4.83
C TRP A 448 41.16 -5.09 -3.51
N SER A 449 42.19 -5.93 -3.36
CA SER A 449 42.38 -6.71 -2.14
C SER A 449 42.61 -5.82 -0.91
N GLU A 450 43.29 -4.69 -1.08
CA GLU A 450 43.51 -3.73 0.00
C GLU A 450 42.21 -3.02 0.36
N CYS A 451 41.40 -2.63 -0.63
CA CYS A 451 40.08 -2.05 -0.39
C CYS A 451 39.16 -2.99 0.39
N VAL A 452 39.05 -4.26 -0.03
CA VAL A 452 38.22 -5.27 0.67
C VAL A 452 38.68 -5.43 2.13
N ALA A 453 40.00 -5.54 2.36
CA ALA A 453 40.55 -5.63 3.71
C ALA A 453 40.21 -4.39 4.56
N ASN A 454 40.27 -3.20 3.98
CA ASN A 454 39.90 -1.95 4.63
C ASN A 454 38.41 -1.90 5.01
N LEU A 455 37.52 -2.27 4.08
CA LEU A 455 36.07 -2.35 4.32
C LEU A 455 35.75 -3.31 5.47
N ILE A 456 36.31 -4.51 5.45
CA ILE A 456 36.17 -5.51 6.52
C ILE A 456 36.64 -4.93 7.86
N SER A 457 37.80 -4.27 7.87
CA SER A 457 38.33 -3.65 9.09
C SER A 457 37.38 -2.57 9.63
N ARG A 458 36.88 -1.69 8.77
CA ARG A 458 35.97 -0.60 9.16
C ARG A 458 34.65 -1.15 9.72
N ILE A 459 34.10 -2.20 9.11
CA ILE A 459 32.89 -2.88 9.61
C ILE A 459 33.14 -3.48 11.00
N LYS A 460 34.24 -4.22 11.17
CA LYS A 460 34.61 -4.81 12.47
C LYS A 460 34.83 -3.76 13.55
N THR A 461 35.48 -2.65 13.22
CA THR A 461 35.74 -1.54 14.16
C THR A 461 34.47 -0.80 14.56
N ALA A 462 33.55 -0.58 13.61
CA ALA A 462 32.28 0.11 13.90
C ALA A 462 31.38 -0.70 14.84
N ASN A 463 31.46 -2.04 14.78
CA ASN A 463 30.76 -2.97 15.67
C ASN A 463 29.27 -2.63 15.87
N ARG A 464 28.56 -2.44 14.75
CA ARG A 464 27.13 -2.13 14.69
C ARG A 464 26.27 -3.39 14.62
N TYR A 465 24.95 -3.26 14.77
CA TYR A 465 24.01 -4.40 14.68
C TYR A 465 24.11 -5.16 13.35
N SER A 466 24.35 -4.45 12.25
CA SER A 466 24.50 -4.98 10.88
C SER A 466 25.87 -5.62 10.59
N THR A 467 26.80 -5.63 11.55
CA THR A 467 28.17 -6.11 11.34
C THR A 467 28.21 -7.52 10.76
N PHE A 468 27.36 -8.41 11.28
CA PHE A 468 27.29 -9.79 10.80
C PHE A 468 26.87 -9.86 9.33
N ASP A 469 25.78 -9.18 8.95
CA ASP A 469 25.27 -9.20 7.58
C ASP A 469 26.19 -8.48 6.60
N ASN A 470 26.86 -7.42 7.02
CA ASN A 470 27.85 -6.71 6.21
C ASN A 470 29.09 -7.58 5.94
N LEU A 471 29.61 -8.29 6.95
CA LEU A 471 30.73 -9.21 6.78
C LEU A 471 30.32 -10.45 5.96
N LYS A 472 29.18 -11.07 6.27
CA LYS A 472 28.59 -12.17 5.51
C LYS A 472 28.51 -11.82 4.02
N PHE A 473 27.99 -10.64 3.71
CA PHE A 473 27.88 -10.14 2.34
C PHE A 473 29.24 -10.11 1.63
N ILE A 474 30.26 -9.47 2.23
CA ILE A 474 31.60 -9.37 1.61
C ILE A 474 32.22 -10.75 1.45
N TYR A 475 32.18 -11.60 2.49
CA TYR A 475 32.84 -12.90 2.43
C TYR A 475 32.25 -13.81 1.35
N ILE A 476 30.93 -13.77 1.15
CA ILE A 476 30.28 -14.50 0.05
C ILE A 476 30.70 -13.93 -1.30
N LYS A 477 30.70 -12.59 -1.46
CA LYS A 477 31.06 -11.94 -2.74
C LYS A 477 32.50 -12.19 -3.16
N GLU A 478 33.40 -12.22 -2.20
CA GLU A 478 34.83 -12.42 -2.43
C GLU A 478 35.27 -13.88 -2.22
N SER A 479 34.33 -14.81 -2.03
CA SER A 479 34.60 -16.24 -1.81
C SER A 479 35.57 -16.53 -0.66
N MET A 480 35.51 -15.73 0.40
CA MET A 480 36.33 -15.82 1.62
C MET A 480 35.70 -16.82 2.60
N TRP A 481 35.73 -18.10 2.24
CA TRP A 481 35.00 -19.15 2.95
C TRP A 481 35.54 -19.43 4.35
N ASP A 482 36.86 -19.37 4.55
CA ASP A 482 37.49 -19.55 5.87
C ASP A 482 37.04 -18.44 6.84
N GLU A 483 37.01 -17.18 6.39
CA GLU A 483 36.56 -16.05 7.18
C GLU A 483 35.06 -16.07 7.45
N TYR A 484 34.25 -16.52 6.48
CA TYR A 484 32.83 -16.72 6.69
C TYR A 484 32.56 -17.83 7.71
N PHE A 485 33.29 -18.94 7.62
CA PHE A 485 33.19 -20.01 8.59
C PHE A 485 33.58 -19.52 9.99
N HIS A 486 34.69 -18.80 10.11
CA HIS A 486 35.10 -18.19 11.37
C HIS A 486 34.04 -17.25 11.94
N LEU A 487 33.39 -16.42 11.11
CA LEU A 487 32.29 -15.56 11.55
C LEU A 487 31.12 -16.36 12.16
N LEU A 488 30.75 -17.49 11.57
CA LEU A 488 29.72 -18.39 12.11
C LEU A 488 30.13 -19.02 13.44
N THR A 489 31.42 -19.32 13.64
CA THR A 489 31.90 -19.84 14.95
C THR A 489 31.79 -18.80 16.08
N LEU A 490 31.93 -17.52 15.76
CA LEU A 490 31.76 -16.41 16.71
C LEU A 490 30.28 -16.14 17.03
N HIS A 491 29.40 -16.37 16.06
CA HIS A 491 27.95 -16.16 16.15
C HIS A 491 27.17 -17.40 15.68
N PRO A 492 27.16 -18.48 16.48
CA PRO A 492 26.59 -19.77 16.10
C PRO A 492 25.05 -19.80 16.24
N ASP A 493 24.38 -18.86 15.59
CA ASP A 493 22.93 -18.75 15.57
C ASP A 493 22.34 -19.68 14.51
N LEU A 494 21.36 -20.50 14.91
CA LEU A 494 20.78 -21.52 14.04
C LEU A 494 20.19 -21.00 12.71
N PRO A 495 19.55 -19.81 12.65
CA PRO A 495 19.15 -19.21 11.38
C PRO A 495 20.33 -18.91 10.45
N HIS A 496 21.42 -18.33 10.98
CA HIS A 496 22.62 -18.03 10.18
C HIS A 496 23.28 -19.30 9.65
N LEU A 497 23.31 -20.37 10.46
CA LEU A 497 23.84 -21.66 10.03
C LEU A 497 22.96 -22.29 8.95
N GLU A 498 21.64 -22.23 9.07
CA GLU A 498 20.73 -22.71 8.04
C GLU A 498 20.95 -21.97 6.69
N GLU A 499 21.04 -20.64 6.72
CA GLU A 499 21.35 -19.82 5.54
C GLU A 499 22.72 -20.14 4.92
N ALA A 500 23.70 -20.52 5.75
CA ALA A 500 25.06 -20.80 5.32
C ALA A 500 25.24 -22.16 4.63
N GLU A 501 24.25 -23.07 4.71
CA GLU A 501 24.33 -24.42 4.14
C GLU A 501 24.92 -24.45 2.72
N PRO A 502 24.42 -23.65 1.74
CA PRO A 502 24.83 -23.80 0.35
C PRO A 502 26.34 -23.65 0.13
N TYR A 503 27.03 -22.94 1.03
CA TYR A 503 28.45 -22.59 0.91
C TYR A 503 29.38 -23.63 1.55
N PHE A 504 28.90 -24.44 2.51
CA PHE A 504 29.72 -25.40 3.27
C PHE A 504 29.37 -26.87 2.98
N LYS A 505 28.95 -27.16 1.74
CA LYS A 505 28.66 -28.53 1.27
C LYS A 505 29.90 -29.39 1.08
N THR A 506 31.05 -28.77 0.80
CA THR A 506 32.31 -29.47 0.50
C THR A 506 33.45 -28.99 1.38
N LEU A 507 33.71 -27.67 1.39
CA LEU A 507 34.73 -27.06 2.25
C LEU A 507 34.14 -26.85 3.66
N HIS A 508 34.93 -27.15 4.70
CA HIS A 508 34.51 -27.12 6.12
C HIS A 508 33.28 -27.97 6.47
N HIS A 509 32.86 -28.93 5.64
CA HIS A 509 31.59 -29.65 5.84
C HIS A 509 31.51 -30.28 7.24
N ASP A 510 32.48 -31.10 7.64
CA ASP A 510 32.48 -31.79 8.93
C ASP A 510 32.50 -30.81 10.12
N GLU A 511 33.25 -29.72 10.00
CA GLU A 511 33.37 -28.68 11.02
C GLU A 511 32.06 -27.87 11.14
N PHE A 512 31.41 -27.59 10.01
CA PHE A 512 30.11 -26.93 9.94
C PHE A 512 29.01 -27.79 10.54
N ILE A 513 28.96 -29.09 10.23
CA ILE A 513 28.00 -30.02 10.85
C ILE A 513 28.22 -30.08 12.36
N SER A 514 29.47 -30.12 12.81
CA SER A 514 29.80 -30.12 14.24
C SER A 514 29.31 -28.84 14.93
N LEU A 515 29.55 -27.68 14.32
CA LEU A 515 29.06 -26.39 14.82
C LEU A 515 27.51 -26.35 14.87
N TYR A 516 26.86 -26.88 13.86
CA TYR A 516 25.40 -26.92 13.77
C TYR A 516 24.78 -27.80 14.86
N VAL A 517 25.35 -28.98 15.08
CA VAL A 517 24.97 -29.90 16.16
C VAL A 517 25.12 -29.23 17.54
N GLU A 518 26.26 -28.59 17.82
CA GLU A 518 26.49 -27.85 19.06
C GLU A 518 25.48 -26.70 19.24
N SER A 519 25.14 -26.00 18.16
CA SER A 519 24.16 -24.91 18.19
C SER A 519 22.75 -25.41 18.51
N ILE A 520 22.35 -26.58 17.99
CA ILE A 520 21.08 -27.22 18.32
C ILE A 520 21.06 -27.63 19.80
N ARG A 521 22.17 -28.18 20.32
CA ARG A 521 22.32 -28.51 21.75
C ARG A 521 22.11 -27.25 22.60
N LEU A 522 22.85 -26.18 22.33
CA LEU A 522 22.75 -24.92 23.08
C LEU A 522 21.36 -24.29 23.01
N PHE A 523 20.73 -24.28 21.83
CA PHE A 523 19.37 -23.77 21.66
C PHE A 523 18.37 -24.59 22.48
N THR A 524 18.49 -25.91 22.46
CA THR A 524 17.62 -26.80 23.25
C THR A 524 17.85 -26.59 24.75
N ASP A 525 19.08 -26.40 25.19
CA ASP A 525 19.43 -26.16 26.58
C ASP A 525 18.78 -24.86 27.11
N ARG A 526 18.86 -23.78 26.32
CA ARG A 526 18.40 -22.43 26.68
C ARG A 526 16.89 -22.22 26.55
N ASN A 527 16.22 -22.96 25.66
CA ASN A 527 14.82 -22.72 25.34
C ASN A 527 13.88 -23.81 25.87
N MET A 528 12.70 -23.37 26.33
CA MET A 528 11.63 -24.22 26.83
C MET A 528 10.31 -23.86 26.13
N GLY A 529 9.43 -24.85 25.95
CA GLY A 529 8.12 -24.66 25.33
C GLY A 529 7.98 -25.38 23.99
N ARG A 530 6.74 -25.73 23.63
CA ARG A 530 6.46 -26.56 22.45
C ARG A 530 6.92 -25.90 21.15
N SER A 531 6.75 -24.59 21.00
CA SER A 531 7.22 -23.83 19.84
C SER A 531 8.74 -23.97 19.63
N SER A 532 9.53 -23.84 20.71
CA SER A 532 10.98 -24.02 20.65
C SER A 532 11.38 -25.45 20.30
N TYR A 533 10.65 -26.45 20.81
CA TYR A 533 10.91 -27.85 20.47
C TYR A 533 10.56 -28.19 19.02
N GLN A 534 9.54 -27.55 18.45
CA GLN A 534 9.24 -27.64 17.02
C GLN A 534 10.36 -27.03 16.15
N GLN A 535 11.00 -25.96 16.62
CA GLN A 535 12.20 -25.43 15.95
C GLN A 535 13.38 -26.42 16.02
N VAL A 536 13.60 -27.07 17.16
CA VAL A 536 14.63 -28.12 17.29
C VAL A 536 14.38 -29.26 16.29
N THR A 537 13.14 -29.75 16.16
CA THR A 537 12.83 -30.80 15.17
C THR A 537 12.95 -30.32 13.74
N ARG A 538 12.70 -29.02 13.47
CA ARG A 538 12.97 -28.41 12.16
C ARG A 538 14.45 -28.48 11.81
N TYR A 539 15.34 -28.05 12.71
CA TYR A 539 16.79 -28.10 12.47
C TYR A 539 17.34 -29.53 12.40
N LEU A 540 16.81 -30.47 13.17
CA LEU A 540 17.17 -31.88 13.04
C LEU A 540 16.72 -32.48 11.68
N ARG A 541 15.54 -32.11 11.18
CA ARG A 541 15.11 -32.48 9.81
C ARG A 541 16.00 -31.82 8.76
N HIS A 542 16.46 -30.59 9.01
CA HIS A 542 17.41 -29.91 8.15
C HIS A 542 18.74 -30.69 8.07
N LEU A 543 19.33 -31.07 9.20
CA LEU A 543 20.52 -31.96 9.22
C LEU A 543 20.31 -33.26 8.42
N LYS A 544 19.14 -33.90 8.52
CA LYS A 544 18.82 -35.08 7.70
C LYS A 544 18.85 -34.78 6.19
N LYS A 545 18.39 -33.58 5.77
CA LYS A 545 18.44 -33.14 4.37
C LYS A 545 19.88 -32.87 3.89
N LEU A 546 20.79 -32.51 4.80
CA LEU A 546 22.21 -32.33 4.49
C LEU A 546 22.96 -33.65 4.23
N GLY A 547 22.30 -34.81 4.37
CA GLY A 547 22.94 -36.13 4.30
C GLY A 547 23.34 -36.67 5.68
N GLU A 548 23.26 -35.86 6.72
CA GLU A 548 23.69 -36.16 8.10
C GLU A 548 22.60 -36.86 8.93
N ARG A 549 21.98 -37.89 8.34
CA ARG A 549 20.86 -38.59 8.96
C ARG A 549 21.23 -39.26 10.28
N ARG A 550 22.38 -39.96 10.31
CA ARG A 550 22.85 -40.64 11.52
C ARG A 550 23.12 -39.63 12.65
N THR A 551 23.85 -38.57 12.32
CA THR A 551 24.16 -37.46 13.23
C THR A 551 22.88 -36.83 13.82
N ALA A 552 21.85 -36.62 13.00
CA ALA A 552 20.56 -36.11 13.47
C ALA A 552 19.80 -37.09 14.38
N ASP A 553 19.78 -38.40 14.04
CA ASP A 553 19.11 -39.43 14.82
C ASP A 553 19.82 -39.68 16.17
N ASP A 554 21.16 -39.62 16.19
CA ASP A 554 21.99 -39.72 17.39
C ASP A 554 21.75 -38.50 18.30
N LEU A 555 21.75 -37.29 17.74
CA LEU A 555 21.45 -36.06 18.50
C LEU A 555 20.02 -36.09 19.06
N ALA A 556 19.03 -36.55 18.29
CA ALA A 556 17.66 -36.70 18.79
C ALA A 556 17.57 -37.69 19.97
N THR A 557 18.35 -38.76 19.94
CA THR A 557 18.44 -39.75 21.02
C THR A 557 19.13 -39.16 22.26
N GLU A 558 20.22 -38.43 22.06
CA GLU A 558 20.92 -37.69 23.11
C GLU A 558 19.99 -36.70 23.81
N LEU A 559 19.25 -35.88 23.06
CA LEU A 559 18.34 -34.88 23.62
C LEU A 559 17.19 -35.53 24.41
N LYS A 560 16.67 -36.69 23.97
CA LYS A 560 15.67 -37.48 24.73
C LYS A 560 16.24 -37.95 26.07
N ASN A 561 17.49 -38.43 26.07
CA ASN A 561 18.15 -38.94 27.28
C ASN A 561 18.54 -37.82 28.25
N LYS A 562 18.99 -36.67 27.73
CA LYS A 562 19.36 -35.49 28.52
C LYS A 562 18.14 -34.82 29.17
N TYR A 563 16.97 -34.88 28.51
CA TYR A 563 15.76 -34.17 28.94
C TYR A 563 14.53 -35.07 29.20
N PRO A 564 14.61 -36.08 30.09
CA PRO A 564 13.54 -37.06 30.29
C PRO A 564 12.24 -36.45 30.86
N ARG A 565 12.31 -35.25 31.47
CA ARG A 565 11.16 -34.55 32.05
C ARG A 565 10.48 -33.56 31.08
N ARG A 566 11.05 -33.28 29.91
CA ARG A 566 10.47 -32.37 28.91
C ARG A 566 9.52 -33.14 27.99
N ARG A 567 8.32 -33.49 28.49
CA ARG A 567 7.35 -34.35 27.77
C ARG A 567 7.02 -33.85 26.36
N ALA A 568 6.76 -32.56 26.20
CA ALA A 568 6.49 -31.97 24.89
C ALA A 568 7.69 -32.12 23.92
N LEU A 569 8.94 -31.96 24.39
CA LEU A 569 10.13 -32.17 23.56
C LEU A 569 10.22 -33.63 23.10
N ILE A 570 9.95 -34.58 23.99
CA ILE A 570 9.96 -36.02 23.66
C ILE A 570 8.89 -36.35 22.62
N GLU A 571 7.70 -35.76 22.73
CA GLU A 571 6.63 -35.90 21.74
C GLU A 571 7.06 -35.35 20.37
N GLU A 572 7.59 -34.14 20.32
CA GLU A 572 8.08 -33.55 19.06
C GLU A 572 9.20 -34.41 18.44
N LEU A 573 10.17 -34.87 19.23
CA LEU A 573 11.27 -35.72 18.76
C LEU A 573 10.85 -37.16 18.38
N ARG A 574 9.62 -37.59 18.68
CA ARG A 574 9.05 -38.86 18.17
C ARG A 574 8.50 -38.71 16.75
N ASN A 575 8.16 -37.49 16.36
CA ASN A 575 7.60 -37.16 15.04
C ASN A 575 8.69 -36.75 14.02
N LEU A 576 9.97 -36.98 14.34
CA LEU A 576 11.17 -36.53 13.59
C LEU A 576 11.59 -37.45 12.43
#